data_AF-A0A3D3P204-F1
#
_entry.id   AF-A0A3D3P204-F1
#
_cell.length_a   1.000
_cell.length_b   1.000
_cell.length_c   1.000
_cell.angle_alpha   90.00
_cell.angle_beta   90.00
_cell.angle_gamma   90.00
#
_symmetry.space_group_name_H-M   'P 1'
#
loop_
_entity.id
_entity.type
_entity.pdbx_description
1 polymer ?
#
loop_
_entity_poly.entity_id
_entity_poly.type
_entity_poly.pdbx_seq_one_letter_code
_entity_poly.pdbx_strand_id
1 'polypeptide(L)'
;PVGRQWEYRDRLTEFLSSVRAMIREVEMEKGRAILLGVKVASSVSGCHFDGIDIERWVGDGLVDIVAVGARSLEVDLGGFKDIIGHKKVKLYPSHDRHHGSDGYSYPPLRYHRAVMANFWRQKPDGVMLFNFGGGRIDGRAGKKDDSLGFTEFGQLATLRGKEMTYVIQRRAGGHPWEFGHPEDGKFQPWSFANSNLLAVLPAKLGQHGKGLTYLKLDIGELGPKAKLRVLLSDPGSTGDTIPVGSTYYRYGNSNYRVRPLAKSVVSRIESRLNNIRLGQAEVRDDGWLEWSVDVKFLAVGENLLSFRVQGLEAGHTESISIECLEIDVE
;
A
#
# COMPACT_ATOMS: atom_id res chain seq x y z
N PRO A 1 20.52 -9.83 13.90
CA PRO A 1 21.20 -10.22 12.65
C PRO A 1 20.18 -10.54 11.56
N VAL A 2 20.52 -10.31 10.29
CA VAL A 2 19.66 -10.68 9.16
C VAL A 2 19.35 -12.18 9.19
N GLY A 3 18.07 -12.54 9.05
CA GLY A 3 17.57 -13.91 9.07
C GLY A 3 17.44 -14.54 10.47
N ARG A 4 17.83 -13.82 11.53
CA ARG A 4 17.76 -14.29 12.94
C ARG A 4 16.98 -13.33 13.83
N GLN A 5 16.17 -12.45 13.24
CA GLN A 5 15.49 -11.38 13.96
C GLN A 5 14.60 -11.94 15.08
N TRP A 6 13.73 -12.90 14.76
CA TRP A 6 12.84 -13.53 15.75
C TRP A 6 13.58 -14.31 16.85
N GLU A 7 14.70 -14.95 16.52
CA GLU A 7 15.55 -15.65 17.49
C GLU A 7 16.08 -14.69 18.57
N TYR A 8 16.41 -13.46 18.18
CA TYR A 8 16.97 -12.44 19.05
C TYR A 8 15.94 -11.39 19.55
N ARG A 9 14.63 -11.66 19.39
CA ARG A 9 13.55 -10.73 19.80
C ARG A 9 13.62 -10.32 21.28
N ASP A 10 14.10 -11.20 22.15
CA ASP A 10 14.25 -10.92 23.58
C ASP A 10 15.22 -9.77 23.83
N ARG A 11 16.30 -9.65 23.05
CA ARG A 11 17.27 -8.56 23.19
C ARG A 11 16.65 -7.19 22.88
N LEU A 12 15.81 -7.13 21.84
CA LEU A 12 15.10 -5.90 21.48
C LEU A 12 14.04 -5.56 22.54
N THR A 13 13.40 -6.57 23.11
CA THR A 13 12.41 -6.42 24.19
C THR A 13 13.05 -5.98 25.50
N GLU A 14 14.21 -6.52 25.86
CA GLU A 14 15.01 -6.09 27.01
C GLU A 14 15.43 -4.62 26.86
N PHE A 15 15.88 -4.23 25.67
CA PHE A 15 16.17 -2.83 25.38
C PHE A 15 14.94 -1.94 25.60
N LEU A 16 13.79 -2.30 25.03
CA LEU A 16 12.56 -1.52 25.20
C LEU A 16 12.10 -1.46 26.66
N SER A 17 12.28 -2.56 27.41
CA SER A 17 11.99 -2.62 28.84
C SER A 17 12.87 -1.65 29.63
N SER A 18 14.17 -1.57 29.29
CA SER A 18 15.10 -0.61 29.92
C SER A 18 14.72 0.85 29.62
N VAL A 19 14.27 1.15 28.40
CA VAL A 19 13.79 2.48 28.01
C VAL A 19 12.52 2.83 28.79
N ARG A 20 11.59 1.89 28.95
CA ARG A 20 10.37 2.09 29.73
C ARG A 20 10.68 2.37 31.20
N ALA A 21 11.61 1.63 31.81
CA ALA A 21 12.03 1.85 33.18
C ALA A 21 12.60 3.27 33.38
N MET A 22 13.51 3.69 32.49
CA MET A 22 14.06 5.04 32.50
C MET A 22 12.97 6.12 32.34
N ILE A 23 12.00 5.93 31.43
CA ILE A 23 10.90 6.88 31.27
C ILE A 23 10.08 6.99 32.56
N ARG A 24 9.82 5.88 33.26
CA ARG A 24 9.06 5.86 34.51
C ARG A 24 9.77 6.61 35.64
N GLU A 25 11.10 6.51 35.72
CA GLU A 25 11.89 7.32 36.64
C GLU A 25 11.71 8.83 36.36
N VAL A 26 11.84 9.24 35.09
CA VAL A 26 11.67 10.64 34.68
C VAL A 26 10.24 11.14 34.90
N GLU A 27 9.22 10.30 34.72
CA GLU A 27 7.83 10.64 35.03
C GLU A 27 7.63 10.94 36.51
N MET A 28 8.21 10.12 37.40
CA MET A 28 8.14 10.34 38.86
C MET A 28 8.83 11.64 39.26
N GLU A 29 10.02 11.90 38.72
CA GLU A 29 10.76 13.14 38.98
C GLU A 29 10.00 14.39 38.51
N LYS A 30 9.35 14.32 37.33
CA LYS A 30 8.63 15.45 36.74
C LYS A 30 7.19 15.58 37.20
N GLY A 31 6.65 14.59 37.90
CA GLY A 31 5.24 14.54 38.31
C GLY A 31 4.25 14.58 37.13
N ARG A 32 4.66 14.13 35.94
CA ARG A 32 3.80 14.10 34.74
C ARG A 32 4.08 12.88 33.88
N ALA A 33 3.04 12.37 33.21
CA ALA A 33 3.17 11.26 32.28
C ALA A 33 4.04 11.62 31.06
N ILE A 34 4.78 10.63 30.57
CA ILE A 34 5.62 10.63 29.38
C ILE A 34 5.31 9.35 28.61
N LEU A 35 4.64 9.49 27.47
CA LEU A 35 4.21 8.35 26.67
C LEU A 35 5.37 7.81 25.82
N LEU A 36 5.47 6.49 25.73
CA LEU A 36 6.41 5.80 24.84
C LEU A 36 5.67 5.28 23.61
N GLY A 37 6.02 5.81 22.44
CA GLY A 37 5.53 5.36 21.15
C GLY A 37 6.56 4.53 20.39
N VAL A 38 6.09 3.49 19.68
CA VAL A 38 6.90 2.69 18.75
C VAL A 38 6.31 2.75 17.35
N LYS A 39 7.15 2.59 16.34
CA LYS A 39 6.73 2.41 14.95
C LYS A 39 7.18 1.04 14.47
N VAL A 40 6.23 0.24 13.98
CA VAL A 40 6.40 -1.19 13.70
C VAL A 40 5.91 -1.54 12.29
N ALA A 41 6.11 -2.80 11.89
CA ALA A 41 5.65 -3.34 10.62
C ALA A 41 4.13 -3.19 10.41
N SER A 42 3.65 -3.33 9.17
CA SER A 42 2.24 -3.16 8.82
C SER A 42 1.30 -4.29 9.29
N SER A 43 1.84 -5.39 9.82
CA SER A 43 1.07 -6.51 10.36
C SER A 43 1.76 -7.14 11.58
N VAL A 44 0.99 -7.89 12.38
CA VAL A 44 1.52 -8.66 13.51
C VAL A 44 2.59 -9.66 13.04
N SER A 45 2.31 -10.42 11.98
CA SER A 45 3.30 -11.32 11.38
C SER A 45 4.55 -10.60 10.87
N GLY A 46 4.38 -9.35 10.41
CA GLY A 46 5.51 -8.50 10.03
C GLY A 46 6.36 -8.08 11.22
N CYS A 47 5.75 -7.81 12.37
CA CYS A 47 6.48 -7.57 13.61
C CYS A 47 7.34 -8.79 13.97
N HIS A 48 6.78 -10.00 13.90
CA HIS A 48 7.54 -11.22 14.17
C HIS A 48 8.69 -11.41 13.20
N PHE A 49 8.45 -11.15 11.91
CA PHE A 49 9.48 -11.19 10.87
C PHE A 49 10.65 -10.27 11.19
N ASP A 50 10.37 -9.07 11.69
CA ASP A 50 11.38 -8.07 12.07
C ASP A 50 11.95 -8.26 13.50
N GLY A 51 11.55 -9.33 14.21
CA GLY A 51 12.05 -9.63 15.56
C GLY A 51 11.42 -8.79 16.66
N ILE A 52 10.23 -8.23 16.41
CA ILE A 52 9.45 -7.43 17.35
C ILE A 52 8.36 -8.32 17.96
N ASP A 53 8.49 -8.60 19.26
CA ASP A 53 7.47 -9.32 20.05
C ASP A 53 6.41 -8.32 20.53
N ILE A 54 5.55 -7.88 19.60
CA ILE A 54 4.58 -6.82 19.87
C ILE A 54 3.57 -7.23 20.93
N GLU A 55 3.19 -8.51 20.97
CA GLU A 55 2.32 -9.09 21.98
C GLU A 55 2.89 -8.89 23.37
N ARG A 56 4.19 -9.20 23.57
CA ARG A 56 4.86 -8.97 24.85
C ARG A 56 4.99 -7.49 25.17
N TRP A 57 5.32 -6.64 24.19
CA TRP A 57 5.46 -5.19 24.43
C TRP A 57 4.16 -4.56 24.90
N VAL A 58 3.04 -4.97 24.33
CA VAL A 58 1.69 -4.53 24.74
C VAL A 58 1.27 -5.21 26.04
N GLY A 59 1.55 -6.51 26.19
CA GLY A 59 1.26 -7.32 27.37
C GLY A 59 1.89 -6.78 28.65
N ASP A 60 3.19 -6.49 28.59
CA ASP A 60 4.01 -6.01 29.70
C ASP A 60 3.88 -4.49 29.93
N GLY A 61 3.03 -3.80 29.16
CA GLY A 61 2.78 -2.36 29.31
C GLY A 61 3.98 -1.47 28.93
N LEU A 62 4.83 -1.95 28.02
CA LEU A 62 6.05 -1.27 27.60
C LEU A 62 5.75 -0.06 26.71
N VAL A 63 4.66 -0.09 25.94
CA VAL A 63 4.30 0.95 24.96
C VAL A 63 2.94 1.55 25.24
N ASP A 64 2.79 2.84 24.91
CA ASP A 64 1.53 3.58 25.03
C ASP A 64 0.95 3.92 23.64
N ILE A 65 1.78 3.97 22.59
CA ILE A 65 1.39 4.29 21.22
C ILE A 65 2.07 3.30 20.25
N VAL A 66 1.31 2.70 19.35
CA VAL A 66 1.82 1.84 18.27
C VAL A 66 1.48 2.47 16.93
N ALA A 67 2.50 2.92 16.22
CA ALA A 67 2.40 3.35 14.84
C ALA A 67 2.64 2.18 13.88
N VAL A 68 1.67 1.88 13.02
CA VAL A 68 1.67 0.65 12.18
C VAL A 68 2.03 0.98 10.74
N GLY A 69 3.05 0.31 10.20
CA GLY A 69 3.48 0.51 8.82
C GLY A 69 4.26 1.81 8.60
N ALA A 70 4.22 2.31 7.36
CA ALA A 70 4.77 3.59 6.91
C ALA A 70 4.56 3.69 5.39
N ARG A 71 5.01 2.66 4.68
CA ARG A 71 5.11 2.61 3.21
C ARG A 71 4.18 1.56 2.59
N SER A 72 3.49 0.80 3.44
CA SER A 72 2.40 -0.09 3.09
C SER A 72 1.10 0.70 3.02
N LEU A 73 0.24 0.34 2.07
CA LEU A 73 -1.09 0.95 1.92
C LEU A 73 -2.13 0.19 2.72
N GLU A 74 -1.87 -1.11 2.92
CA GLU A 74 -2.64 -1.98 3.79
C GLU A 74 -1.90 -2.16 5.12
N VAL A 75 -2.67 -2.13 6.19
CA VAL A 75 -2.22 -2.29 7.58
C VAL A 75 -3.25 -3.13 8.32
N ASP A 76 -2.77 -4.03 9.18
CA ASP A 76 -3.60 -4.97 9.94
C ASP A 76 -4.05 -4.37 11.28
N LEU A 77 -4.88 -3.33 11.26
CA LEU A 77 -5.33 -2.73 12.54
C LEU A 77 -6.23 -3.67 13.33
N GLY A 78 -6.87 -4.65 12.68
CA GLY A 78 -7.64 -5.71 13.34
C GLY A 78 -6.75 -6.55 14.26
N GLY A 79 -5.68 -7.13 13.73
CA GLY A 79 -4.73 -7.94 14.51
C GLY A 79 -4.09 -7.17 15.67
N PHE A 80 -3.68 -5.91 15.44
CA PHE A 80 -3.16 -5.09 16.55
C PHE A 80 -4.23 -4.79 17.61
N LYS A 81 -5.49 -4.57 17.23
CA LYS A 81 -6.60 -4.36 18.18
C LYS A 81 -6.86 -5.59 19.03
N ASP A 82 -6.79 -6.79 18.45
CA ASP A 82 -6.96 -8.04 19.19
C ASP A 82 -5.89 -8.20 20.28
N ILE A 83 -4.64 -7.86 19.97
CA ILE A 83 -3.52 -7.86 20.92
C ILE A 83 -3.70 -6.81 22.03
N ILE A 84 -4.11 -5.60 21.65
CA ILE A 84 -4.34 -4.48 22.58
C ILE A 84 -5.49 -4.80 23.54
N GLY A 85 -6.61 -5.30 23.02
CA GLY A 85 -7.81 -5.58 23.80
C GLY A 85 -8.30 -4.35 24.57
N HIS A 86 -8.41 -4.49 25.89
CA HIS A 86 -8.88 -3.42 26.79
C HIS A 86 -7.75 -2.50 27.30
N LYS A 87 -6.49 -2.73 26.89
CA LYS A 87 -5.35 -1.92 27.34
C LYS A 87 -5.40 -0.52 26.72
N LYS A 88 -4.80 0.45 27.40
CA LYS A 88 -4.80 1.87 26.98
C LYS A 88 -3.66 2.17 25.99
N VAL A 89 -3.48 1.32 24.98
CA VAL A 89 -2.48 1.54 23.92
C VAL A 89 -3.18 2.16 22.71
N LYS A 90 -2.61 3.24 22.18
CA LYS A 90 -3.18 3.96 21.04
C LYS A 90 -2.62 3.46 19.72
N LEU A 91 -3.48 3.29 18.72
CA LEU A 91 -3.12 2.71 17.43
C LEU A 91 -3.18 3.75 16.30
N TYR A 92 -2.05 3.95 15.61
CA TYR A 92 -1.88 4.95 14.57
C TYR A 92 -1.32 4.33 13.29
N PRO A 93 -2.11 3.99 12.26
CA PRO A 93 -1.55 3.66 10.97
C PRO A 93 -0.69 4.82 10.45
N SER A 94 0.50 4.49 9.93
CA SER A 94 1.48 5.46 9.45
C SER A 94 1.56 5.44 7.93
N HIS A 95 1.60 6.64 7.34
CA HIS A 95 1.71 6.82 5.88
C HIS A 95 2.86 7.75 5.51
N ASP A 96 3.68 7.35 4.55
CA ASP A 96 4.78 8.11 3.98
C ASP A 96 4.32 8.94 2.77
N ARG A 97 4.74 10.20 2.72
CA ARG A 97 4.39 11.14 1.65
C ARG A 97 4.99 10.80 0.29
N HIS A 98 6.19 10.23 0.25
CA HIS A 98 7.01 10.13 -0.98
C HIS A 98 7.49 8.71 -1.28
N HIS A 99 7.68 7.89 -0.25
CA HIS A 99 8.17 6.52 -0.34
C HIS A 99 7.01 5.52 -0.25
N GLY A 100 6.04 5.63 -1.16
CA GLY A 100 4.86 4.76 -1.19
C GLY A 100 5.17 3.34 -1.68
N SER A 101 4.11 2.58 -1.97
CA SER A 101 4.21 1.30 -2.68
C SER A 101 5.04 1.42 -3.97
N ASP A 102 5.65 0.33 -4.43
CA ASP A 102 6.46 0.36 -5.66
C ASP A 102 5.60 0.87 -6.84
N GLY A 103 6.22 1.68 -7.70
CA GLY A 103 5.53 2.50 -8.69
C GLY A 103 5.02 3.85 -8.18
N TYR A 104 4.71 4.03 -6.90
CA TYR A 104 4.11 5.27 -6.39
C TYR A 104 5.10 6.19 -5.69
N SER A 105 6.02 6.76 -6.47
CA SER A 105 6.94 7.81 -6.00
C SER A 105 6.31 9.20 -6.20
N TYR A 106 6.11 9.94 -5.11
CA TYR A 106 5.43 11.25 -5.10
C TYR A 106 4.00 11.24 -5.68
N PRO A 107 3.09 10.38 -5.19
CA PRO A 107 1.74 10.34 -5.72
C PRO A 107 0.96 11.63 -5.39
N PRO A 108 -0.11 11.92 -6.16
CA PRO A 108 -0.94 13.12 -5.97
C PRO A 108 -1.80 13.04 -4.70
N LEU A 109 -2.35 14.16 -4.25
CA LEU A 109 -3.21 14.22 -3.05
C LEU A 109 -4.36 13.18 -3.04
N ARG A 110 -5.02 12.93 -4.18
CA ARG A 110 -6.12 11.95 -4.31
C ARG A 110 -5.71 10.52 -3.93
N TYR A 111 -4.46 10.14 -4.13
CA TYR A 111 -3.92 8.85 -3.67
C TYR A 111 -3.84 8.81 -2.14
N HIS A 112 -3.31 9.88 -1.53
CA HIS A 112 -3.18 9.95 -0.08
C HIS A 112 -4.55 9.95 0.60
N ARG A 113 -5.54 10.64 0.02
CA ARG A 113 -6.94 10.60 0.51
C ARG A 113 -7.49 9.17 0.54
N ALA A 114 -7.26 8.39 -0.51
CA ALA A 114 -7.71 7.00 -0.59
C ALA A 114 -7.11 6.13 0.53
N VAL A 115 -5.80 6.26 0.79
CA VAL A 115 -5.13 5.55 1.89
C VAL A 115 -5.72 5.97 3.24
N MET A 116 -5.93 7.26 3.47
CA MET A 116 -6.50 7.76 4.72
C MET A 116 -7.95 7.29 4.91
N ALA A 117 -8.75 7.24 3.85
CA ALA A 117 -10.11 6.72 3.91
C ALA A 117 -10.13 5.23 4.32
N ASN A 118 -9.22 4.43 3.75
CA ASN A 118 -9.05 3.02 4.14
C ASN A 118 -8.58 2.87 5.60
N PHE A 119 -7.65 3.70 6.05
CA PHE A 119 -7.22 3.71 7.45
C PHE A 119 -8.37 4.05 8.39
N TRP A 120 -9.11 5.13 8.14
CA TRP A 120 -10.20 5.57 9.03
C TRP A 120 -11.37 4.59 9.09
N ARG A 121 -11.64 3.82 8.03
CA ARG A 121 -12.64 2.74 8.07
C ARG A 121 -12.31 1.65 9.09
N GLN A 122 -11.03 1.41 9.33
CA GLN A 122 -10.58 0.48 10.36
C GLN A 122 -10.65 1.09 11.77
N LYS A 123 -11.08 2.35 11.94
CA LYS A 123 -11.29 3.07 13.22
C LYS A 123 -10.04 3.11 14.12
N PRO A 124 -8.91 3.70 13.67
CA PRO A 124 -7.74 3.91 14.52
C PRO A 124 -7.98 5.03 15.54
N ASP A 125 -7.05 5.23 16.48
CA ASP A 125 -7.08 6.36 17.41
C ASP A 125 -6.60 7.67 16.76
N GLY A 126 -5.91 7.59 15.62
CA GLY A 126 -5.44 8.70 14.80
C GLY A 126 -4.60 8.19 13.64
N VAL A 127 -3.97 9.09 12.88
CA VAL A 127 -3.06 8.72 11.78
C VAL A 127 -1.70 9.38 11.97
N MET A 128 -0.62 8.69 11.57
CA MET A 128 0.74 9.23 11.63
C MET A 128 1.25 9.56 10.23
N LEU A 129 1.46 10.85 9.95
CA LEU A 129 1.99 11.33 8.68
C LEU A 129 3.52 11.40 8.75
N PHE A 130 4.21 10.70 7.84
CA PHE A 130 5.67 10.69 7.73
C PHE A 130 6.12 11.34 6.42
N ASN A 131 7.14 12.20 6.45
CA ASN A 131 7.61 12.99 5.31
C ASN A 131 6.61 14.00 4.70
N PHE A 132 5.50 14.31 5.37
CA PHE A 132 4.60 15.40 4.97
C PHE A 132 5.16 16.76 5.45
N GLY A 133 5.35 17.71 4.54
CA GLY A 133 5.93 19.01 4.85
C GLY A 133 4.87 20.09 5.04
N GLY A 134 4.54 20.45 6.28
CA GLY A 134 3.58 21.52 6.61
C GLY A 134 4.09 22.96 6.41
N GLY A 135 5.33 23.11 5.93
CA GLY A 135 6.06 24.36 5.87
C GLY A 135 7.55 24.08 6.10
N ARG A 136 8.41 24.82 5.42
CA ARG A 136 9.86 24.72 5.65
C ARG A 136 10.24 25.58 6.86
N ILE A 137 11.30 25.20 7.57
CA ILE A 137 11.85 25.99 8.70
C ILE A 137 12.22 27.41 8.24
N ASP A 138 12.50 27.60 6.95
CA ASP A 138 12.78 28.90 6.32
C ASP A 138 11.52 29.75 6.04
N GLY A 139 10.36 29.37 6.55
CA GLY A 139 9.11 30.12 6.42
C GLY A 139 8.42 29.99 5.06
N ARG A 140 9.00 29.27 4.09
CA ARG A 140 8.33 29.00 2.81
C ARG A 140 7.19 28.01 3.03
N ALA A 141 6.07 28.29 2.37
CA ALA A 141 4.92 27.41 2.35
C ALA A 141 5.33 25.99 1.92
N GLY A 142 4.76 24.99 2.59
CA GLY A 142 4.86 23.60 2.18
C GLY A 142 4.22 23.36 0.82
N LYS A 143 4.31 22.14 0.31
CA LYS A 143 3.58 21.76 -0.90
C LYS A 143 2.09 21.92 -0.62
N LYS A 144 1.33 22.54 -1.54
CA LYS A 144 -0.11 22.78 -1.39
C LYS A 144 -0.88 21.51 -0.99
N ASP A 145 -0.52 20.38 -1.59
CA ASP A 145 -1.11 19.07 -1.30
C ASP A 145 -0.89 18.64 0.16
N ASP A 146 0.29 18.91 0.72
CA ASP A 146 0.61 18.55 2.10
C ASP A 146 -0.22 19.39 3.06
N SER A 147 -0.31 20.71 2.82
CA SER A 147 -1.17 21.61 3.60
C SER A 147 -2.63 21.20 3.57
N LEU A 148 -3.17 20.84 2.39
CA LEU A 148 -4.53 20.31 2.28
C LEU A 148 -4.67 18.98 3.03
N GLY A 149 -3.69 18.10 2.92
CA GLY A 149 -3.64 16.84 3.66
C GLY A 149 -3.77 17.02 5.17
N PHE A 150 -3.07 17.99 5.76
CA PHE A 150 -3.20 18.30 7.19
C PHE A 150 -4.62 18.74 7.61
N THR A 151 -5.41 19.30 6.68
CA THR A 151 -6.81 19.67 6.93
C THR A 151 -7.81 18.54 6.64
N GLU A 152 -7.43 17.56 5.81
CA GLU A 152 -8.34 16.54 5.29
C GLU A 152 -8.17 15.16 5.95
N PHE A 153 -6.96 14.80 6.39
CA PHE A 153 -6.63 13.44 6.81
C PHE A 153 -7.03 13.09 8.25
N GLY A 154 -7.60 14.06 8.98
CA GLY A 154 -7.92 13.90 10.41
C GLY A 154 -9.14 13.02 10.71
N GLN A 155 -9.99 12.72 9.73
CA GLN A 155 -11.16 11.84 9.89
C GLN A 155 -11.79 11.50 8.53
N LEU A 156 -12.66 10.48 8.50
CA LEU A 156 -13.38 10.10 7.28
C LEU A 156 -14.33 11.21 6.77
N ALA A 157 -14.96 11.96 7.68
CA ALA A 157 -15.92 13.00 7.33
C ALA A 157 -15.32 14.14 6.48
N THR A 158 -14.04 14.47 6.69
CA THR A 158 -13.33 15.51 5.93
C THR A 158 -12.87 15.04 4.55
N LEU A 159 -12.91 13.73 4.30
CA LEU A 159 -12.56 13.11 3.02
C LEU A 159 -13.76 12.90 2.10
N ARG A 160 -15.00 12.98 2.62
CA ARG A 160 -16.21 12.72 1.85
C ARG A 160 -16.36 13.69 0.67
N GLY A 161 -16.72 13.16 -0.50
CA GLY A 161 -16.91 13.94 -1.72
C GLY A 161 -15.61 14.50 -2.32
N LYS A 162 -14.45 14.01 -1.87
CA LYS A 162 -13.16 14.33 -2.46
C LYS A 162 -12.78 13.24 -3.45
N GLU A 163 -12.13 13.64 -4.53
CA GLU A 163 -11.55 12.69 -5.49
C GLU A 163 -10.50 11.81 -4.81
N MET A 164 -10.55 10.51 -5.11
CA MET A 164 -9.65 9.49 -4.56
C MET A 164 -9.20 8.53 -5.64
N THR A 165 -7.95 8.05 -5.52
CA THR A 165 -7.43 6.95 -6.34
C THR A 165 -7.05 5.81 -5.42
N TYR A 166 -7.87 4.76 -5.36
CA TYR A 166 -7.53 3.54 -4.62
C TYR A 166 -6.67 2.66 -5.50
N VAL A 167 -5.66 2.04 -4.91
CA VAL A 167 -4.67 1.26 -5.63
C VAL A 167 -4.42 -0.06 -4.93
N ILE A 168 -4.01 -1.07 -5.68
CA ILE A 168 -3.47 -2.30 -5.10
C ILE A 168 -1.97 -2.14 -4.93
N GLN A 169 -1.47 -2.38 -3.72
CA GLN A 169 -0.05 -2.29 -3.44
C GLN A 169 0.76 -3.34 -4.23
N ARG A 170 2.01 -2.98 -4.50
CA ARG A 170 3.01 -3.78 -5.22
C ARG A 170 4.17 -4.13 -4.29
N ARG A 171 4.73 -5.33 -4.48
CA ARG A 171 5.89 -5.83 -3.72
C ARG A 171 7.11 -4.95 -3.91
N ALA A 172 7.98 -4.94 -2.91
CA ALA A 172 9.22 -4.16 -2.85
C ALA A 172 9.05 -2.64 -2.87
N GLY A 173 7.87 -2.16 -2.46
CA GLY A 173 7.62 -0.72 -2.32
C GLY A 173 8.49 -0.04 -1.27
N GLY A 174 8.51 1.28 -1.30
CA GLY A 174 9.19 2.12 -0.32
C GLY A 174 10.59 2.54 -0.75
N HIS A 175 11.54 1.61 -0.79
CA HIS A 175 12.97 1.91 -1.01
C HIS A 175 13.65 0.82 -1.87
N PRO A 176 13.41 0.79 -3.19
CA PRO A 176 14.05 -0.20 -4.07
C PRO A 176 15.58 -0.06 -4.14
N TRP A 177 16.16 1.07 -3.75
CA TRP A 177 17.62 1.22 -3.67
C TRP A 177 18.25 0.55 -2.44
N GLU A 178 17.49 0.34 -1.36
CA GLU A 178 17.96 -0.38 -0.16
C GLU A 178 17.75 -1.88 -0.31
N PHE A 179 16.59 -2.29 -0.85
CA PHE A 179 16.20 -3.69 -0.89
C PHE A 179 16.21 -4.30 -2.29
N GLY A 180 16.47 -3.54 -3.36
CA GLY A 180 16.38 -4.02 -4.74
C GLY A 180 14.94 -4.21 -5.23
N HIS A 181 14.78 -4.45 -6.54
CA HIS A 181 13.51 -4.87 -7.13
C HIS A 181 13.48 -6.41 -7.29
N PRO A 182 12.35 -7.09 -7.00
CA PRO A 182 12.18 -8.53 -7.19
C PRO A 182 12.49 -8.98 -8.60
N GLU A 183 12.13 -8.14 -9.56
CA GLU A 183 12.25 -8.39 -10.99
C GLU A 183 13.70 -8.31 -11.48
N ASP A 184 14.57 -7.60 -10.76
CA ASP A 184 16.00 -7.51 -11.06
C ASP A 184 16.80 -8.67 -10.44
N GLY A 185 16.16 -9.57 -9.70
CA GLY A 185 16.82 -10.64 -8.94
C GLY A 185 17.71 -10.13 -7.79
N LYS A 186 17.63 -8.83 -7.48
CA LYS A 186 18.42 -8.16 -6.43
C LYS A 186 17.62 -7.90 -5.16
N PHE A 187 16.38 -8.38 -5.10
CA PHE A 187 15.52 -8.16 -3.96
C PHE A 187 16.04 -8.87 -2.71
N GLN A 188 16.09 -8.11 -1.62
CA GLN A 188 16.61 -8.49 -0.32
C GLN A 188 15.45 -8.55 0.67
N PRO A 189 14.80 -9.71 0.84
CA PRO A 189 13.55 -9.82 1.59
C PRO A 189 13.78 -9.91 3.11
N TRP A 190 14.86 -9.34 3.65
CA TRP A 190 15.23 -9.56 5.05
C TRP A 190 14.59 -8.58 6.04
N SER A 191 13.80 -7.63 5.56
CA SER A 191 13.02 -6.68 6.36
C SER A 191 11.59 -6.69 5.86
N PHE A 192 10.62 -6.86 6.76
CA PHE A 192 9.21 -6.73 6.44
C PHE A 192 8.78 -5.26 6.47
N ALA A 193 9.26 -4.50 7.45
CA ALA A 193 9.11 -3.06 7.46
C ALA A 193 9.61 -2.48 6.14
N ASN A 194 8.75 -1.68 5.51
CA ASN A 194 9.05 -0.91 4.30
C ASN A 194 9.30 -1.72 3.01
N SER A 195 8.90 -2.99 2.92
CA SER A 195 9.12 -3.79 1.70
C SER A 195 7.85 -4.34 1.06
N ASN A 196 6.69 -4.18 1.71
CA ASN A 196 5.38 -4.63 1.20
C ASN A 196 5.39 -6.09 0.72
N LEU A 197 6.04 -7.00 1.47
CA LEU A 197 6.28 -8.39 1.05
C LEU A 197 5.01 -9.15 0.66
N LEU A 198 3.90 -8.85 1.33
CA LEU A 198 2.61 -9.53 1.11
C LEU A 198 1.75 -8.89 0.01
N ALA A 199 2.24 -7.82 -0.63
CA ALA A 199 1.54 -7.20 -1.74
C ALA A 199 1.33 -8.20 -2.89
N VAL A 200 0.17 -8.10 -3.54
CA VAL A 200 -0.24 -9.09 -4.55
C VAL A 200 0.31 -8.75 -5.95
N LEU A 201 0.63 -7.49 -6.23
CA LEU A 201 1.21 -7.08 -7.51
C LEU A 201 2.75 -7.17 -7.52
N PRO A 202 3.37 -7.48 -8.67
CA PRO A 202 2.72 -7.88 -9.93
C PRO A 202 2.07 -9.26 -9.83
N ALA A 203 0.94 -9.46 -10.51
CA ALA A 203 0.18 -10.71 -10.50
C ALA A 203 0.08 -11.31 -11.90
N LYS A 204 0.39 -12.60 -12.06
CA LYS A 204 0.31 -13.29 -13.37
C LYS A 204 -1.15 -13.53 -13.76
N LEU A 205 -1.49 -13.30 -15.03
CA LEU A 205 -2.75 -13.75 -15.61
C LEU A 205 -2.70 -15.24 -15.94
N GLY A 206 -3.80 -15.94 -15.75
CA GLY A 206 -3.98 -17.29 -16.26
C GLY A 206 -3.81 -17.33 -17.79
N GLN A 207 -2.90 -18.17 -18.30
CA GLN A 207 -2.59 -18.28 -19.72
C GLN A 207 -3.46 -19.32 -20.44
N HIS A 208 -3.53 -19.23 -21.77
CA HIS A 208 -4.24 -20.18 -22.64
C HIS A 208 -5.72 -20.39 -22.27
N GLY A 209 -6.37 -19.34 -21.75
CA GLY A 209 -7.75 -19.41 -21.26
C GLY A 209 -7.95 -20.23 -19.99
N LYS A 210 -6.86 -20.66 -19.32
CA LYS A 210 -6.88 -21.42 -18.07
C LYS A 210 -6.50 -20.51 -16.90
N GLY A 211 -7.36 -20.48 -15.88
CA GLY A 211 -7.13 -19.73 -14.65
C GLY A 211 -7.73 -18.33 -14.65
N LEU A 212 -8.15 -17.89 -13.47
CA LEU A 212 -8.61 -16.54 -13.17
C LEU A 212 -7.67 -15.96 -12.10
N THR A 213 -7.24 -14.73 -12.32
CA THR A 213 -6.46 -14.00 -11.31
C THR A 213 -7.41 -13.11 -10.54
N TYR A 214 -7.55 -13.39 -9.24
CA TYR A 214 -8.37 -12.60 -8.34
C TYR A 214 -7.52 -11.60 -7.58
N LEU A 215 -8.02 -10.38 -7.46
CA LEU A 215 -7.39 -9.28 -6.74
C LEU A 215 -8.42 -8.61 -5.84
N LYS A 216 -8.01 -8.28 -4.62
CA LYS A 216 -8.83 -7.54 -3.66
C LYS A 216 -8.44 -6.07 -3.69
N LEU A 217 -9.42 -5.19 -3.60
CA LEU A 217 -9.23 -3.75 -3.50
C LEU A 217 -10.17 -3.17 -2.45
N ASP A 218 -9.61 -2.53 -1.42
CA ASP A 218 -10.39 -1.80 -0.43
C ASP A 218 -10.73 -0.40 -0.88
N ILE A 219 -12.02 -0.05 -0.77
CA ILE A 219 -12.55 1.28 -1.05
C ILE A 219 -13.11 1.90 0.24
N GLY A 220 -12.63 3.09 0.54
CA GLY A 220 -12.90 3.86 1.76
C GLY A 220 -14.21 4.64 1.72
N GLU A 221 -14.45 5.30 0.59
CA GLU A 221 -15.55 6.20 0.30
C GLU A 221 -15.85 6.07 -1.19
N LEU A 222 -17.13 6.10 -1.53
CA LEU A 222 -17.62 6.15 -2.91
C LEU A 222 -17.93 7.59 -3.32
N GLY A 223 -17.91 7.81 -4.63
CA GLY A 223 -18.30 9.04 -5.31
C GLY A 223 -19.37 8.71 -6.36
N PRO A 224 -19.94 9.73 -7.00
CA PRO A 224 -20.91 9.55 -8.09
C PRO A 224 -20.34 8.86 -9.35
N LYS A 225 -19.02 8.87 -9.56
CA LYS A 225 -18.39 8.25 -10.73
C LYS A 225 -17.18 7.40 -10.33
N ALA A 226 -16.93 6.36 -11.12
CA ALA A 226 -15.74 5.54 -10.97
C ALA A 226 -15.13 5.13 -12.31
N LYS A 227 -13.80 5.05 -12.33
CA LYS A 227 -13.02 4.54 -13.46
C LYS A 227 -11.99 3.53 -12.98
N LEU A 228 -12.03 2.33 -13.52
CA LEU A 228 -11.01 1.31 -13.29
C LEU A 228 -9.92 1.46 -14.34
N ARG A 229 -8.67 1.54 -13.91
CA ARG A 229 -7.49 1.57 -14.76
C ARG A 229 -6.58 0.41 -14.38
N VAL A 230 -6.15 -0.37 -15.37
CA VAL A 230 -5.24 -1.51 -15.17
C VAL A 230 -4.07 -1.41 -16.14
N LEU A 231 -2.88 -1.59 -15.60
CA LEU A 231 -1.66 -1.69 -16.38
C LEU A 231 -1.25 -3.16 -16.50
N LEU A 232 -1.29 -3.68 -17.72
CA LEU A 232 -0.86 -5.03 -18.05
C LEU A 232 0.49 -4.98 -18.78
N SER A 233 1.40 -5.91 -18.46
CA SER A 233 2.64 -6.11 -19.20
C SER A 233 2.59 -7.46 -19.90
N ASP A 234 2.87 -7.48 -21.19
CA ASP A 234 3.11 -8.68 -21.97
C ASP A 234 4.57 -8.72 -22.43
N PRO A 235 5.43 -9.50 -21.76
CA PRO A 235 6.81 -9.68 -22.16
C PRO A 235 6.96 -10.15 -23.62
N GLY A 236 6.01 -10.92 -24.16
CA GLY A 236 6.03 -11.37 -25.56
C GLY A 236 5.62 -10.31 -26.59
N SER A 237 5.12 -9.15 -26.14
CA SER A 237 4.77 -8.02 -27.01
C SER A 237 6.03 -7.37 -27.58
N THR A 238 6.08 -7.21 -28.90
CA THR A 238 7.18 -6.53 -29.63
C THR A 238 7.00 -5.01 -29.69
N GLY A 239 5.96 -4.46 -29.06
CA GLY A 239 5.53 -3.06 -29.16
C GLY A 239 6.26 -2.06 -28.26
N ASP A 240 5.85 -0.78 -28.40
CA ASP A 240 6.40 0.38 -27.68
C ASP A 240 6.36 0.19 -26.17
N THR A 241 7.49 0.42 -25.50
CA THR A 241 7.56 0.42 -24.04
C THR A 241 6.94 1.69 -23.49
N ILE A 242 6.24 1.61 -22.35
CA ILE A 242 5.66 2.78 -21.69
C ILE A 242 6.76 3.83 -21.45
N PRO A 243 6.65 5.06 -21.98
CA PRO A 243 7.68 6.08 -21.80
C PRO A 243 7.90 6.38 -20.32
N VAL A 244 9.16 6.58 -19.92
CA VAL A 244 9.50 6.96 -18.55
C VAL A 244 8.76 8.26 -18.19
N GLY A 245 7.95 8.23 -17.14
CA GLY A 245 7.18 9.39 -16.66
C GLY A 245 5.82 9.61 -17.32
N SER A 246 5.39 8.76 -18.27
CA SER A 246 4.04 8.81 -18.86
C SER A 246 2.93 8.38 -17.89
N THR A 247 3.30 7.85 -16.72
CA THR A 247 2.36 7.41 -15.69
C THR A 247 2.81 7.96 -14.33
N TYR A 248 1.88 8.15 -13.40
CA TYR A 248 2.21 8.39 -11.98
C TYR A 248 2.98 7.21 -11.37
N TYR A 249 2.94 6.08 -12.06
CA TYR A 249 3.69 4.88 -11.80
C TYR A 249 5.15 5.06 -12.28
N ARG A 250 6.07 5.43 -11.38
CA ARG A 250 7.51 5.51 -11.67
C ARG A 250 8.24 4.30 -11.10
N TYR A 251 8.83 3.48 -11.97
CA TYR A 251 9.85 2.53 -11.55
C TYR A 251 11.10 3.26 -11.07
N GLY A 252 11.70 2.76 -9.98
CA GLY A 252 12.99 3.25 -9.48
C GLY A 252 14.18 2.84 -10.36
N ASN A 253 13.99 1.96 -11.35
CA ASN A 253 15.06 1.46 -12.22
C ASN A 253 14.66 1.54 -13.71
N SER A 254 15.59 1.96 -14.57
CA SER A 254 15.44 2.06 -16.03
C SER A 254 15.29 0.72 -16.76
N ASN A 255 15.48 -0.40 -16.06
CA ASN A 255 15.58 -1.73 -16.66
C ASN A 255 14.25 -2.50 -16.73
N TYR A 256 13.32 -2.28 -15.81
CA TYR A 256 12.02 -2.95 -15.85
C TYR A 256 11.05 -2.14 -16.73
N ARG A 257 10.77 -2.65 -17.92
CA ARG A 257 9.89 -2.00 -18.89
C ARG A 257 8.57 -2.75 -18.96
N VAL A 258 7.49 -2.07 -18.63
CA VAL A 258 6.13 -2.53 -18.94
C VAL A 258 5.97 -2.48 -20.45
N ARG A 259 5.59 -3.62 -21.03
CA ARG A 259 5.29 -3.77 -22.45
C ARG A 259 3.76 -3.85 -22.60
N PRO A 260 3.10 -2.78 -23.08
CA PRO A 260 1.65 -2.79 -23.27
C PRO A 260 1.19 -3.95 -24.14
N LEU A 261 -0.03 -4.41 -23.89
CA LEU A 261 -0.67 -5.43 -24.71
C LEU A 261 -0.85 -4.92 -26.15
N ALA A 262 -0.64 -5.80 -27.13
CA ALA A 262 -1.11 -5.54 -28.48
C ALA A 262 -2.64 -5.34 -28.48
N LYS A 263 -3.16 -4.41 -29.30
CA LYS A 263 -4.60 -4.13 -29.40
C LYS A 263 -5.45 -5.38 -29.65
N SER A 264 -4.92 -6.35 -30.41
CA SER A 264 -5.55 -7.64 -30.68
C SER A 264 -5.75 -8.49 -29.42
N VAL A 265 -4.84 -8.40 -28.44
CA VAL A 265 -4.91 -9.13 -27.16
C VAL A 265 -5.84 -8.42 -26.19
N VAL A 266 -5.91 -7.09 -26.20
CA VAL A 266 -6.81 -6.31 -25.31
C VAL A 266 -8.26 -6.78 -25.43
N SER A 267 -8.73 -7.02 -26.66
CA SER A 267 -10.10 -7.52 -26.92
C SER A 267 -10.40 -8.89 -26.29
N ARG A 268 -9.36 -9.63 -25.88
CA ARG A 268 -9.46 -10.96 -25.27
C ARG A 268 -9.36 -10.93 -23.75
N ILE A 269 -9.15 -9.76 -23.14
CA ILE A 269 -9.16 -9.61 -21.69
C ILE A 269 -10.59 -9.66 -21.20
N GLU A 270 -10.89 -10.65 -20.37
CA GLU A 270 -12.09 -10.63 -19.56
C GLU A 270 -11.75 -10.06 -18.18
N SER A 271 -12.43 -8.98 -17.82
CA SER A 271 -12.37 -8.35 -16.52
C SER A 271 -13.75 -8.40 -15.84
N ARG A 272 -13.74 -8.62 -14.53
CA ARG A 272 -14.94 -8.54 -13.69
C ARG A 272 -14.67 -7.77 -12.42
N LEU A 273 -15.71 -7.11 -11.92
CA LEU A 273 -15.74 -6.43 -10.63
C LEU A 273 -16.96 -6.94 -9.86
N ASN A 274 -16.74 -7.52 -8.68
CA ASN A 274 -17.80 -8.15 -7.86
C ASN A 274 -18.68 -9.10 -8.70
N ASN A 275 -18.01 -9.93 -9.51
CA ASN A 275 -18.59 -10.88 -10.48
C ASN A 275 -19.35 -10.27 -11.68
N ILE A 276 -19.45 -8.94 -11.77
CA ILE A 276 -20.05 -8.24 -12.91
C ILE A 276 -19.00 -8.11 -14.01
N ARG A 277 -19.32 -8.62 -15.20
CA ARG A 277 -18.43 -8.51 -16.36
C ARG A 277 -18.36 -7.07 -16.82
N LEU A 278 -17.15 -6.53 -16.91
CA LEU A 278 -16.92 -5.22 -17.47
C LEU A 278 -16.89 -5.31 -19.00
N GLY A 279 -17.21 -4.20 -19.66
CA GLY A 279 -17.14 -4.08 -21.12
C GLY A 279 -15.71 -4.16 -21.65
N GLN A 280 -15.54 -3.87 -22.93
CA GLN A 280 -14.21 -3.74 -23.51
C GLN A 280 -13.51 -2.51 -22.93
N ALA A 281 -12.22 -2.64 -22.63
CA ALA A 281 -11.40 -1.53 -22.16
C ALA A 281 -11.08 -0.56 -23.30
N GLU A 282 -10.99 0.72 -22.97
CA GLU A 282 -10.32 1.71 -23.81
C GLU A 282 -8.81 1.59 -23.59
N VAL A 283 -8.04 1.59 -24.69
CA VAL A 283 -6.57 1.59 -24.65
C VAL A 283 -6.11 3.03 -24.69
N ARG A 284 -5.48 3.50 -23.62
CA ARG A 284 -4.91 4.84 -23.54
C ARG A 284 -3.55 4.90 -24.25
N ASP A 285 -3.15 6.10 -24.64
CA ASP A 285 -1.85 6.34 -25.28
C ASP A 285 -0.65 5.97 -24.39
N ASP A 286 -0.85 5.97 -23.06
CA ASP A 286 0.13 5.56 -22.05
C ASP A 286 0.12 4.04 -21.75
N GLY A 287 -0.63 3.25 -22.53
CA GLY A 287 -0.69 1.79 -22.43
C GLY A 287 -1.63 1.24 -21.36
N TRP A 288 -2.29 2.11 -20.58
CA TRP A 288 -3.29 1.69 -19.60
C TRP A 288 -4.59 1.24 -20.28
N LEU A 289 -5.21 0.22 -19.68
CA LEU A 289 -6.57 -0.19 -20.00
C LEU A 289 -7.54 0.51 -19.06
N GLU A 290 -8.52 1.23 -19.60
CA GLU A 290 -9.50 1.99 -18.83
C GLU A 290 -10.92 1.44 -19.04
N TRP A 291 -11.67 1.29 -17.95
CA TRP A 291 -13.09 0.95 -17.96
C TRP A 291 -13.86 2.02 -17.19
N SER A 292 -14.95 2.52 -17.79
CA SER A 292 -16.00 3.22 -17.03
C SER A 292 -16.72 2.21 -16.15
N VAL A 293 -16.82 2.51 -14.85
CA VAL A 293 -17.46 1.63 -13.86
C VAL A 293 -18.69 2.32 -13.30
N ASP A 294 -19.84 1.64 -13.39
CA ASP A 294 -21.04 2.06 -12.67
C ASP A 294 -20.81 1.86 -11.17
N VAL A 295 -20.91 2.94 -10.40
CA VAL A 295 -20.62 2.95 -8.96
C VAL A 295 -21.50 1.98 -8.16
N LYS A 296 -22.66 1.56 -8.70
CA LYS A 296 -23.50 0.52 -8.09
C LYS A 296 -22.83 -0.86 -8.06
N PHE A 297 -21.77 -1.06 -8.82
CA PHE A 297 -20.99 -2.29 -8.83
C PHE A 297 -19.94 -2.33 -7.71
N LEU A 298 -19.70 -1.19 -7.04
CA LEU A 298 -18.71 -1.04 -5.98
C LEU A 298 -19.36 -1.10 -4.60
N ALA A 299 -18.63 -1.64 -3.65
CA ALA A 299 -18.95 -1.60 -2.23
C ALA A 299 -17.96 -0.68 -1.50
N VAL A 300 -18.43 0.00 -0.46
CA VAL A 300 -17.53 0.52 0.59
C VAL A 300 -17.03 -0.69 1.37
N GLY A 301 -15.77 -1.03 1.23
CA GLY A 301 -15.31 -2.37 1.59
C GLY A 301 -14.28 -2.95 0.68
N GLU A 302 -14.05 -4.23 0.92
CA GLU A 302 -13.34 -5.11 0.01
C GLU A 302 -14.18 -5.29 -1.26
N ASN A 303 -13.55 -5.09 -2.41
CA ASN A 303 -14.11 -5.38 -3.73
C ASN A 303 -13.24 -6.44 -4.41
N LEU A 304 -13.87 -7.36 -5.13
CA LEU A 304 -13.17 -8.44 -5.80
C LEU A 304 -13.10 -8.18 -7.30
N LEU A 305 -11.89 -8.04 -7.82
CA LEU A 305 -11.62 -7.97 -9.25
C LEU A 305 -11.12 -9.33 -9.74
N SER A 306 -11.49 -9.71 -10.95
CA SER A 306 -10.94 -10.90 -11.60
C SER A 306 -10.57 -10.63 -13.05
N PHE A 307 -9.41 -11.15 -13.47
CA PHE A 307 -8.90 -10.99 -14.82
C PHE A 307 -8.50 -12.35 -15.42
N ARG A 308 -8.77 -12.53 -16.71
CA ARG A 308 -8.18 -13.60 -17.53
C ARG A 308 -8.01 -13.14 -18.97
N VAL A 309 -7.10 -13.79 -19.69
CA VAL A 309 -6.96 -13.62 -21.14
C VAL A 309 -7.50 -14.85 -21.87
N GLN A 310 -8.38 -14.63 -22.84
CA GLN A 310 -9.02 -15.70 -23.61
C GLN A 310 -8.26 -15.98 -24.91
N GLY A 311 -8.24 -17.24 -25.35
CA GLY A 311 -7.77 -17.60 -26.70
C GLY A 311 -6.33 -17.19 -27.02
N LEU A 312 -5.42 -17.16 -26.03
CA LEU A 312 -3.99 -16.98 -26.29
C LEU A 312 -3.41 -18.27 -26.88
N GLU A 313 -2.70 -18.19 -28.00
CA GLU A 313 -2.16 -19.36 -28.73
C GLU A 313 -1.34 -20.27 -27.82
N ALA A 314 -1.45 -21.59 -28.02
CA ALA A 314 -0.60 -22.57 -27.37
C ALA A 314 0.84 -22.38 -27.87
N GLY A 315 1.69 -21.72 -27.07
CA GLY A 315 3.05 -21.34 -27.48
C GLY A 315 3.53 -19.99 -26.95
N HIS A 316 2.64 -19.15 -26.38
CA HIS A 316 3.06 -17.93 -25.68
C HIS A 316 3.80 -18.28 -24.38
N THR A 317 5.13 -18.35 -24.44
CA THR A 317 5.98 -18.82 -23.35
C THR A 317 5.99 -17.90 -22.14
N GLU A 318 5.78 -16.59 -22.35
CA GLU A 318 5.87 -15.58 -21.29
C GLU A 318 4.50 -15.15 -20.76
N SER A 319 4.39 -15.06 -19.43
CA SER A 319 3.14 -14.75 -18.73
C SER A 319 2.86 -13.26 -18.70
N ILE A 320 1.71 -12.88 -19.24
CA ILE A 320 1.14 -11.54 -19.03
C ILE A 320 0.95 -11.31 -17.53
N SER A 321 1.28 -10.12 -17.05
CA SER A 321 1.17 -9.71 -15.66
C SER A 321 0.33 -8.44 -15.50
N ILE A 322 -0.41 -8.37 -14.42
CA ILE A 322 -1.01 -7.16 -13.87
C ILE A 322 0.08 -6.46 -13.09
N GLU A 323 0.50 -5.29 -13.55
CA GLU A 323 1.59 -4.50 -12.97
C GLU A 323 1.06 -3.43 -12.02
N CYS A 324 -0.08 -2.85 -12.37
CA CYS A 324 -0.73 -1.80 -11.59
C CYS A 324 -2.25 -1.87 -11.76
N LEU A 325 -2.98 -1.47 -10.72
CA LEU A 325 -4.43 -1.39 -10.72
C LEU A 325 -4.86 -0.18 -9.88
N GLU A 326 -5.66 0.69 -10.49
CA GLU A 326 -6.22 1.88 -9.86
C GLU A 326 -7.73 1.93 -10.08
N ILE A 327 -8.47 2.38 -9.07
CA ILE A 327 -9.82 2.87 -9.28
C ILE A 327 -9.89 4.33 -8.83
N ASP A 328 -10.18 5.20 -9.77
CA ASP A 328 -10.50 6.59 -9.46
C ASP A 328 -11.96 6.68 -9.08
N VAL A 329 -12.23 7.44 -8.03
CA VAL A 329 -13.56 7.77 -7.56
C VAL A 329 -13.66 9.29 -7.51
N GLU A 330 -14.64 9.83 -8.23
CA GLU A 330 -14.96 11.26 -8.35
C GLU A 330 -16.38 11.51 -7.85
#